data_AF-A0A3S3K3D7-F1
#
_entry.id   AF-A0A3S3K3D7-F1
#
_cell.length_a   1.000
_cell.length_b   1.000
_cell.length_c   1.000
_cell.angle_alpha   90.00
_cell.angle_beta   90.00
_cell.angle_gamma   90.00
#
_symmetry.space_group_name_H-M   'P 1'
#
loop_
_entity.id
_entity.type
_entity.pdbx_description
1 polymer ?
#
loop_
_entity_poly.entity_id
_entity_poly.type
_entity_poly.pdbx_seq_one_letter_code
_entity_poly.pdbx_strand_id
1 'polypeptide(L)' 'MTKDQISVAAQAVDLKRDIAHEIYLAMDRRGAAPELLGIIGIWSDGEGDDIVLKDLRAWNRDGTIFTKVICRSDRPA' A
#
# COMPACT_ATOMS: atom_id res chain seq x y z
N MET A 1 14.44 35.17 -6.62
CA MET A 1 13.02 34.89 -6.89
C MET A 1 12.89 33.40 -7.18
N THR A 2 11.91 32.81 -6.53
CA THR A 2 11.76 31.40 -6.17
C THR A 2 11.60 30.48 -7.37
N LYS A 3 12.35 29.37 -7.32
CA LYS A 3 12.25 28.25 -8.23
C LYS A 3 10.97 27.51 -7.83
N ASP A 4 9.87 27.79 -8.53
CA ASP A 4 8.61 27.09 -8.35
C ASP A 4 8.83 25.61 -8.65
N GLN A 5 9.07 24.85 -7.59
CA GLN A 5 9.01 23.39 -7.61
C GLN A 5 7.53 23.05 -7.75
N ILE A 6 7.07 22.96 -8.99
CA ILE A 6 5.81 22.30 -9.31
C ILE A 6 6.01 20.85 -8.88
N SER A 7 5.45 20.51 -7.72
CA SER A 7 5.27 19.14 -7.26
C SER A 7 4.34 18.47 -8.25
N VAL A 8 4.92 17.91 -9.32
CA VAL A 8 4.23 17.04 -10.25
C VAL A 8 3.74 15.87 -9.42
N ALA A 9 2.42 15.82 -9.17
CA ALA A 9 1.78 14.63 -8.64
C ALA A 9 2.28 13.47 -9.51
N ALA A 10 2.96 12.50 -8.89
CA ALA A 10 3.47 11.33 -9.60
C ALA A 10 2.38 10.85 -10.56
N GLN A 11 2.66 10.88 -11.87
CA GLN A 11 1.63 10.65 -12.87
C GLN A 11 0.99 9.29 -12.59
N ALA A 12 -0.33 9.15 -12.74
CA ALA A 12 -1.06 7.95 -12.34
C ALA A 12 -0.45 6.62 -12.88
N VAL A 13 0.23 6.68 -14.03
CA VAL A 13 0.98 5.56 -14.61
C VAL A 13 2.16 5.11 -13.74
N ASP A 14 2.88 6.05 -13.14
CA ASP A 14 3.97 5.77 -12.19
C ASP A 14 3.41 5.15 -10.91
N LEU A 15 2.24 5.60 -10.45
CA LEU A 15 1.60 5.05 -9.24
C LEU A 15 1.18 3.59 -9.42
N LYS A 16 0.49 3.25 -10.51
CA LYS A 16 0.08 1.86 -10.78
C LYS A 16 1.28 0.94 -10.93
N ARG A 17 2.38 1.42 -11.52
CA ARG A 17 3.64 0.68 -11.61
C ARG A 17 4.27 0.45 -10.23
N ASP A 18 4.32 1.48 -9.40
CA ASP A 18 4.84 1.38 -8.03
C ASP A 18 4.01 0.40 -7.19
N ILE A 19 2.68 0.43 -7.31
CA ILE A 19 1.78 -0.52 -6.67
C ILE A 19 2.11 -1.95 -7.12
N ALA A 20 2.21 -2.19 -8.43
CA ALA A 20 2.55 -3.51 -8.95
C ALA A 20 3.90 -4.00 -8.41
N HIS A 21 4.91 -3.13 -8.33
CA HIS A 21 6.21 -3.45 -7.76
C HIS A 21 6.11 -3.88 -6.29
N GLU A 22 5.39 -3.13 -5.46
CA GLU A 22 5.20 -3.48 -4.04
C GLU A 22 4.41 -4.78 -3.86
N ILE A 23 3.48 -5.10 -4.76
CA ILE A 23 2.77 -6.39 -4.75
C ILE A 23 3.74 -7.54 -4.99
N TYR A 24 4.57 -7.47 -6.03
CA TYR A 24 5.55 -8.53 -6.30
C TYR A 24 6.54 -8.68 -5.15
N LEU A 25 6.94 -7.59 -4.51
CA LEU A 25 7.76 -7.64 -3.29
C LEU A 25 7.03 -8.32 -2.12
N ALA A 26 5.73 -8.08 -1.95
CA ALA A 26 4.93 -8.75 -0.92
C ALA A 26 4.82 -10.25 -1.20
N MET A 27 4.62 -10.64 -2.45
CA MET A 27 4.58 -12.05 -2.86
C MET A 27 5.90 -12.75 -2.56
N ASP A 28 7.03 -12.14 -2.93
CA ASP A 28 8.36 -12.71 -2.72
C ASP A 28 8.77 -12.76 -1.24
N ARG A 29 8.62 -11.64 -0.50
CA ARG A 29 9.14 -11.52 0.87
C ARG A 29 8.23 -12.08 1.95
N ARG A 30 6.91 -12.04 1.73
CA ARG A 30 5.90 -12.38 2.74
C ARG A 30 5.08 -13.60 2.35
N GLY A 31 5.34 -14.19 1.18
CA GLY A 31 4.54 -15.30 0.66
C GLY A 31 3.10 -14.88 0.38
N ALA A 32 2.87 -13.60 0.02
CA ALA A 32 1.53 -13.15 -0.32
C ALA A 32 1.01 -13.90 -1.56
N ALA A 33 -0.25 -14.29 -1.52
CA ALA A 33 -0.85 -15.11 -2.57
C ALA A 33 -1.24 -14.25 -3.80
N PRO A 34 -1.25 -14.81 -5.03
CA PRO A 34 -1.58 -14.07 -6.25
C PRO A 34 -2.96 -13.37 -6.23
N GLU A 35 -3.90 -13.88 -5.43
CA GLU A 35 -5.24 -13.33 -5.22
C GLU A 35 -5.22 -11.88 -4.69
N LEU A 36 -4.09 -11.44 -4.12
CA LEU A 36 -3.87 -10.08 -3.68
C LEU A 36 -4.11 -9.05 -4.80
N LEU A 37 -3.83 -9.40 -6.07
CA LEU A 37 -4.06 -8.52 -7.22
C LEU A 37 -5.54 -8.11 -7.35
N GLY A 38 -6.46 -9.06 -7.13
CA GLY A 38 -7.90 -8.79 -7.18
C GLY A 38 -8.37 -7.92 -6.01
N ILE A 39 -7.86 -8.20 -4.80
CA ILE A 39 -8.16 -7.43 -3.59
C ILE A 39 -7.69 -5.99 -3.75
N ILE A 40 -6.49 -5.79 -4.31
CA ILE A 40 -5.92 -4.46 -4.49
C ILE A 40 -6.67 -3.66 -5.55
N GLY A 41 -7.16 -4.29 -6.61
CA GLY A 41 -8.06 -3.61 -7.56
C GLY A 41 -9.29 -3.03 -6.86
N ILE A 42 -9.98 -3.85 -6.07
CA ILE A 42 -11.17 -3.44 -5.30
C ILE A 42 -10.82 -2.34 -4.29
N TRP A 43 -9.70 -2.47 -3.60
CA TRP A 43 -9.25 -1.50 -2.61
C TRP A 43 -8.88 -0.15 -3.23
N SER A 44 -8.19 -0.18 -4.38
CA SER A 44 -7.87 1.01 -5.17
C SER A 44 -9.12 1.77 -5.60
N ASP A 45 -10.19 1.07 -5.96
CA ASP A 45 -11.46 1.69 -6.35
C ASP A 45 -12.15 2.37 -5.15
N GLY A 46 -11.89 1.91 -3.92
CA GLY A 46 -12.49 2.46 -2.69
C GLY A 46 -11.70 3.58 -2.01
N GLU A 47 -10.37 3.46 -1.93
CA GLU A 47 -9.50 4.34 -1.12
C GLU A 47 -8.57 5.23 -1.96
N GLY A 48 -8.33 4.88 -3.23
CA GLY A 48 -7.39 5.58 -4.11
C GLY A 48 -5.98 4.95 -4.15
N ASP A 49 -5.30 5.13 -5.28
CA ASP A 49 -4.00 4.49 -5.56
C ASP A 49 -2.88 4.92 -4.60
N ASP A 50 -2.87 6.17 -4.15
CA ASP A 50 -1.85 6.72 -3.27
C ASP A 50 -1.90 6.11 -1.87
N ILE A 51 -3.12 5.88 -1.36
CA ILE A 51 -3.36 5.19 -0.09
C ILE A 51 -2.96 3.72 -0.20
N VAL A 52 -3.37 3.04 -1.28
CA VAL A 52 -2.97 1.64 -1.55
C VAL A 52 -1.45 1.50 -1.59
N LEU A 53 -0.75 2.38 -2.29
CA LEU A 53 0.71 2.34 -2.38
C LEU A 53 1.37 2.56 -1.01
N LYS A 54 0.89 3.53 -0.24
CA LYS A 54 1.40 3.81 1.11
C LYS A 54 1.26 2.59 2.01
N ASP A 55 0.10 1.94 1.98
CA ASP A 55 -0.19 0.83 2.87
C ASP A 55 0.54 -0.45 2.44
N LEU A 56 0.71 -0.70 1.13
CA LEU A 56 1.57 -1.77 0.63
C LEU A 56 3.02 -1.60 1.10
N ARG A 57 3.56 -0.37 1.04
CA ARG A 57 4.90 -0.07 1.57
C ARG A 57 5.00 -0.32 3.07
N ALA A 58 3.97 0.07 3.84
CA ALA A 58 3.91 -0.20 5.28
C ALA A 58 3.88 -1.71 5.57
N TRP A 59 3.05 -2.46 4.85
CA TRP A 59 2.98 -3.92 4.97
C TRP A 59 4.31 -4.59 4.63
N ASN A 60 4.95 -4.20 3.53
CA ASN A 60 6.23 -4.79 3.14
C ASN A 60 7.32 -4.53 4.18
N ARG A 61 7.34 -3.34 4.78
CA ARG A 61 8.28 -2.97 5.85
C ARG A 61 8.00 -3.69 7.16
N ASP A 62 6.76 -3.60 7.67
CA ASP A 62 6.43 -3.92 9.06
C ASP A 62 5.63 -5.23 9.21
N GLY A 63 5.06 -5.75 8.12
CA GLY A 63 4.13 -6.89 8.14
C GLY A 63 2.72 -6.52 8.64
N THR A 64 2.43 -5.22 8.74
CA THR A 64 1.14 -4.68 9.14
C THR A 64 1.02 -3.24 8.63
N ILE A 65 -0.21 -2.81 8.35
CA ILE A 65 -0.54 -1.41 8.03
C ILE A 65 -0.91 -0.61 9.28
N PHE A 66 -1.18 -1.29 10.39
CA PHE A 66 -1.68 -0.68 11.61
C PHE A 66 -0.53 -0.16 12.48
N THR A 67 -0.60 1.12 12.83
CA THR A 67 0.39 1.78 13.69
C THR A 67 0.12 1.58 15.20
N LYS A 68 -1.04 1.00 15.54
CA LYS A 68 -1.44 0.67 16.90
C LYS A 68 -2.08 -0.70 16.92
N VAL A 69 -2.10 -1.34 18.09
CA VAL A 69 -2.84 -2.60 18.26
C VAL A 69 -4.33 -2.32 18.10
N ILE A 70 -4.94 -2.91 17.08
CA ILE A 70 -6.36 -2.72 16.75
C ILE A 70 -7.27 -3.81 17.31
N CYS A 71 -6.72 -4.98 17.61
CA CYS A 71 -7.46 -6.09 18.19
C CYS A 71 -6.56 -6.90 19.12
N ARG A 72 -7.11 -7.31 20.27
CA ARG A 72 -6.47 -8.14 21.29
C ARG A 72 -7.44 -9.21 21.72
N SER A 73 -7.18 -10.45 21.31
CA SER A 73 -8.00 -11.62 21.68
C SER A 73 -7.87 -11.98 23.17
N ASP A 74 -6.82 -11.47 23.83
CA ASP A 74 -6.45 -11.78 25.22
C ASP A 74 -7.06 -10.83 26.27
N ARG A 75 -7.91 -9.87 25.86
CA ARG A 75 -8.66 -9.03 26.80
C ARG A 75 -10.07 -9.57 27.01
N PRO A 76 -10.48 -9.88 28.26
CA PRO A 76 -11.89 -10.10 28.54
C PRO A 76 -12.66 -8.79 28.31
N ALA A 77 -13.90 -8.94 27.83
CA ALA A 77 -14.84 -7.86 27.54
C ALA A 77 -15.13 -6.98 28.75
#